data_AF-L0K4C2-F1
#
_entry.id   AF-L0K4C2-F1
#
_cell.length_a   1.000
_cell.length_b   1.000
_cell.length_c   1.000
_cell.angle_alpha   90.00
_cell.angle_beta   90.00
_cell.angle_gamma   90.00
#
_symmetry.space_group_name_H-M   'P 1'
#
loop_
_entity.id
_entity.type
_entity.pdbx_description
1 polymer ?
#
loop_
_entity_poly.entity_id
_entity_poly.type
_entity_poly.pdbx_seq_one_letter_code
_entity_poly.pdbx_strand_id
1 'polypeptide(L)'
;MSKLKKLTFLCLMLVMLVPMVAQASDYAIKAKSAVLMDAQSGQILFSQRPSLELPPASITKTMTLLLTMEAVDSGAVDLKDQVEITPLAESMGGSQLWLSTGEIFSLKGLIKAILIPSANDAAVAVAQYIGGTEQNFVQMMNQKAKQLGLKNTHFMNPTGLPVAGGGHYSSARDIAVMVRELITNHSQILKWSDNRVDKIKNGTLPLYTTNDLIGHYPGADGLKTGWTPEAGYCLVGTAKRNGRRLITVVMGTDSEEARVDETADLLNYGFRAFHKVRLINSKVKIKKLPVNQGKELTVTVETANKLSVIIKKGSKNQIKRKIEISKNLQAPVKKGQVVGRLVFLQQDKELGTVNLVTTKEIKQASWFVLVLRWLQDFVLGFLK
;
A
#
# COMPACT_ATOMS: atom_id res chain seq x y z
N MET A 1 4.27 25.61 -67.92
CA MET A 1 4.16 24.35 -67.15
C MET A 1 5.13 24.21 -65.95
N SER A 2 5.81 25.25 -65.45
CA SER A 2 6.90 25.06 -64.44
C SER A 2 6.69 25.66 -63.04
N LYS A 3 5.65 26.47 -62.80
CA LYS A 3 5.37 27.03 -61.45
C LYS A 3 4.20 26.34 -60.72
N LEU A 4 3.21 25.85 -61.45
CA LEU A 4 2.00 25.25 -60.85
C LEU A 4 2.24 23.84 -60.26
N LYS A 5 3.22 23.08 -60.80
CA LYS A 5 3.62 21.75 -60.29
C LYS A 5 4.49 21.82 -59.03
N LYS A 6 5.21 22.93 -58.81
CA LYS A 6 6.03 23.11 -57.59
C LYS A 6 5.18 23.50 -56.37
N LEU A 7 4.07 24.22 -56.60
CA LEU A 7 3.15 24.62 -55.53
C LEU A 7 2.29 23.45 -55.03
N THR A 8 1.91 22.52 -55.92
CA THR A 8 1.20 21.29 -55.56
C THR A 8 2.08 20.30 -54.80
N PHE A 9 3.38 20.25 -55.10
CA PHE A 9 4.32 19.39 -54.36
C PHE A 9 4.64 19.93 -52.95
N LEU A 10 4.69 21.26 -52.77
CA LEU A 10 4.91 21.88 -51.47
C LEU A 10 3.68 21.80 -50.55
N CYS A 11 2.46 21.85 -51.11
CA CYS A 11 1.24 21.57 -50.35
C CYS A 11 1.08 20.09 -49.98
N LEU A 12 1.58 19.15 -50.79
CA LEU A 12 1.52 17.71 -50.44
C LEU A 12 2.54 17.32 -49.36
N MET A 13 3.67 18.04 -49.23
CA MET A 13 4.65 17.79 -48.18
C MET A 13 4.30 18.41 -46.83
N LEU A 14 3.39 19.40 -46.79
CA LEU A 14 2.97 20.08 -45.55
C LEU A 14 1.84 19.36 -44.80
N VAL A 15 1.24 18.30 -45.39
CA VAL A 15 0.10 17.57 -44.80
C VAL A 15 0.53 16.33 -43.99
N MET A 16 1.82 15.94 -44.00
CA MET A 16 2.30 14.75 -43.27
C MET A 16 3.00 15.01 -41.93
N LEU A 17 2.94 16.22 -41.39
CA LEU A 17 3.45 16.55 -40.05
C LEU A 17 2.29 16.87 -39.10
N VAL A 18 1.27 16.01 -39.08
CA VAL A 18 0.43 15.92 -37.88
C VAL A 18 1.28 15.18 -36.85
N PRO A 19 1.73 15.81 -35.75
CA PRO A 19 2.34 15.05 -34.68
C PRO A 19 1.32 13.99 -34.29
N MET A 20 1.67 12.73 -34.50
CA MET A 20 0.95 11.60 -33.95
C MET A 20 1.11 11.75 -32.44
N VAL A 21 0.20 12.53 -31.84
CA VAL A 21 0.01 12.56 -30.40
C VAL A 21 -0.34 11.12 -30.09
N ALA A 22 0.65 10.36 -29.65
CA ALA A 22 0.43 9.06 -29.09
C ALA A 22 -0.59 9.30 -27.98
N GLN A 23 -1.86 9.02 -28.27
CA GLN A 23 -2.87 8.86 -27.24
C GLN A 23 -2.23 7.86 -26.28
N ALA A 24 -1.83 8.36 -25.11
CA ALA A 24 -1.48 7.47 -24.03
C ALA A 24 -2.70 6.56 -23.91
N SER A 25 -2.56 5.30 -24.31
CA SER A 25 -3.64 4.33 -24.17
C SER A 25 -4.07 4.43 -22.72
N ASP A 26 -5.29 4.92 -22.46
CA ASP A 26 -5.86 4.87 -21.13
C ASP A 26 -5.91 3.39 -20.79
N TYR A 27 -4.92 2.96 -20.03
CA TYR A 27 -4.82 1.61 -19.54
C TYR A 27 -6.04 1.42 -18.65
N ALA A 28 -7.06 0.77 -19.19
CA ALA A 28 -8.35 0.59 -18.54
C ALA A 28 -8.51 -0.88 -18.21
N ILE A 29 -8.89 -1.15 -16.98
CA ILE A 29 -9.16 -2.50 -16.48
C ILE A 29 -10.64 -2.79 -16.68
N LYS A 30 -10.99 -3.98 -17.17
CA LYS A 30 -12.39 -4.40 -17.38
C LYS A 30 -13.04 -4.83 -16.07
N ALA A 31 -13.16 -3.89 -15.13
CA ALA A 31 -13.75 -4.10 -13.81
C ALA A 31 -14.51 -2.87 -13.31
N LYS A 32 -15.44 -3.06 -12.36
CA LYS A 32 -16.11 -1.95 -11.68
C LYS A 32 -15.12 -1.06 -10.93
N SER A 33 -14.15 -1.62 -10.22
CA SER A 33 -13.12 -0.84 -9.52
C SER A 33 -11.80 -1.58 -9.51
N ALA A 34 -10.68 -0.84 -9.54
CA ALA A 34 -9.36 -1.44 -9.48
C ALA A 34 -8.33 -0.54 -8.81
N VAL A 35 -7.41 -1.14 -8.06
CA VAL A 35 -6.24 -0.49 -7.46
C VAL A 35 -5.01 -1.37 -7.59
N LEU A 36 -3.87 -0.74 -7.89
CA LEU A 36 -2.54 -1.32 -7.78
C LEU A 36 -1.71 -0.51 -6.78
N MET A 37 -1.16 -1.17 -5.78
CA MET A 37 -0.39 -0.56 -4.69
C MET A 37 0.99 -1.22 -4.58
N ASP A 38 2.02 -0.42 -4.30
CA ASP A 38 3.29 -0.96 -3.80
C ASP A 38 3.18 -1.25 -2.30
N ALA A 39 3.43 -2.49 -1.90
CA ALA A 39 3.23 -2.91 -0.51
C ALA A 39 4.18 -2.19 0.46
N GLN A 40 5.43 -1.91 0.04
CA GLN A 40 6.41 -1.28 0.93
C GLN A 40 6.06 0.18 1.19
N SER A 41 5.85 0.97 0.13
CA SER A 41 5.59 2.41 0.29
C SER A 41 4.13 2.77 0.57
N GLY A 42 3.18 1.87 0.27
CA GLY A 42 1.74 2.18 0.30
C GLY A 42 1.29 3.08 -0.86
N GLN A 43 2.18 3.36 -1.82
CA GLN A 43 1.87 4.21 -2.96
C GLN A 43 0.91 3.50 -3.92
N ILE A 44 -0.20 4.16 -4.25
CA ILE A 44 -1.08 3.76 -5.35
C ILE A 44 -0.38 4.09 -6.68
N LEU A 45 -0.17 3.07 -7.50
CA LEU A 45 0.50 3.13 -8.80
C LEU A 45 -0.50 3.20 -9.96
N PHE A 46 -1.68 2.64 -9.76
CA PHE A 46 -2.82 2.70 -10.65
C PHE A 46 -4.11 2.70 -9.83
N SER A 47 -5.12 3.40 -10.31
CA SER A 47 -6.45 3.41 -9.70
C SER A 47 -7.54 3.69 -10.74
N GLN A 48 -8.63 2.93 -10.65
CA GLN A 48 -9.86 3.11 -11.41
C GLN A 48 -11.03 3.08 -10.43
N ARG A 49 -11.75 4.20 -10.29
CA ARG A 49 -12.84 4.38 -9.31
C ARG A 49 -12.48 3.83 -7.91
N PRO A 50 -11.35 4.24 -7.31
CA PRO A 50 -10.76 3.57 -6.14
C PRO A 50 -11.59 3.67 -4.86
N SER A 51 -12.47 4.67 -4.76
CA SER A 51 -13.35 4.93 -3.61
C SER A 51 -14.81 4.53 -3.89
N LEU A 52 -15.10 3.87 -5.02
CA LEU A 52 -16.44 3.38 -5.30
C LEU A 52 -16.80 2.28 -4.30
N GLU A 53 -17.91 2.49 -3.59
CA GLU A 53 -18.47 1.52 -2.66
C GLU A 53 -19.15 0.40 -3.45
N LEU A 54 -18.68 -0.83 -3.22
CA LEU A 54 -19.15 -2.03 -3.87
C LEU A 54 -19.32 -3.13 -2.82
N PRO A 55 -20.23 -4.10 -3.05
CA PRO A 55 -20.27 -5.32 -2.27
C PRO A 55 -18.93 -6.06 -2.39
N PRO A 56 -18.21 -6.30 -1.28
CA PRO A 56 -16.90 -6.95 -1.31
C PRO A 56 -16.98 -8.46 -1.56
N ALA A 57 -18.12 -9.09 -1.31
CA ALA A 57 -18.22 -10.56 -1.24
C ALA A 57 -17.13 -11.13 -0.30
N SER A 58 -16.64 -12.34 -0.57
CA SER A 58 -15.66 -13.03 0.28
C SER A 58 -14.31 -12.33 0.49
N ILE A 59 -13.99 -11.25 -0.23
CA ILE A 59 -12.77 -10.48 0.10
C ILE A 59 -12.90 -9.73 1.44
N THR A 60 -14.11 -9.64 2.01
CA THR A 60 -14.37 -9.27 3.42
C THR A 60 -13.54 -10.08 4.40
N LYS A 61 -13.31 -11.36 4.12
CA LYS A 61 -12.52 -12.25 4.98
C LYS A 61 -11.08 -11.77 5.17
N THR A 62 -10.59 -10.83 4.36
CA THR A 62 -9.33 -10.13 4.61
C THR A 62 -9.33 -9.43 5.98
N MET A 63 -10.44 -8.77 6.36
CA MET A 63 -10.57 -8.13 7.68
C MET A 63 -10.67 -9.18 8.79
N THR A 64 -11.43 -10.25 8.57
CA THR A 64 -11.53 -11.39 9.50
C THR A 64 -10.16 -11.99 9.80
N LEU A 65 -9.36 -12.21 8.76
CA LEU A 65 -7.99 -12.70 8.86
C LEU A 65 -7.05 -11.69 9.54
N LEU A 66 -7.19 -10.40 9.24
CA LEU A 66 -6.39 -9.34 9.89
C LEU A 66 -6.61 -9.35 11.40
N LEU A 67 -7.85 -9.28 11.87
CA LEU A 67 -8.16 -9.32 13.30
C LEU A 67 -7.70 -10.61 13.97
N THR A 68 -7.89 -11.75 13.28
CA THR A 68 -7.39 -13.04 13.77
C THR A 68 -5.89 -13.04 13.96
N MET A 69 -5.16 -12.50 12.98
CA MET A 69 -3.71 -12.43 13.02
C MET A 69 -3.19 -11.45 14.07
N GLU A 70 -3.88 -10.33 14.30
CA GLU A 70 -3.56 -9.42 15.41
C GLU A 70 -3.77 -10.07 16.79
N ALA A 71 -4.84 -10.86 16.94
CA ALA A 71 -5.08 -11.61 18.17
C ALA A 71 -3.99 -12.66 18.43
N VAL A 72 -3.52 -13.35 17.38
CA VAL A 72 -2.39 -14.28 17.45
C VAL A 72 -1.10 -13.56 17.81
N ASP A 73 -0.75 -12.48 17.11
CA ASP A 73 0.54 -11.80 17.27
C ASP A 73 0.65 -11.05 18.61
N SER A 74 -0.49 -10.65 19.19
CA SER A 74 -0.55 -10.07 20.55
C SER A 74 -0.51 -11.13 21.67
N GLY A 75 -0.62 -12.42 21.32
CA GLY A 75 -0.69 -13.52 22.29
C GLY A 75 -2.05 -13.66 22.99
N ALA A 76 -3.10 -13.01 22.47
CA ALA A 76 -4.46 -13.16 22.99
C ALA A 76 -5.05 -14.56 22.69
N VAL A 77 -4.62 -15.17 21.59
CA VAL A 77 -4.94 -16.55 21.18
C VAL A 77 -3.70 -17.22 20.57
N ASP A 78 -3.65 -18.55 20.55
CA ASP A 78 -2.60 -19.35 19.91
C ASP A 78 -3.15 -20.05 18.64
N LEU A 79 -2.28 -20.23 17.65
CA LEU A 79 -2.61 -20.98 16.43
C LEU A 79 -3.08 -22.42 16.68
N LYS A 80 -2.73 -23.00 17.82
CA LYS A 80 -3.10 -24.37 18.24
C LYS A 80 -4.39 -24.42 19.04
N ASP A 81 -4.98 -23.28 19.37
CA ASP A 81 -6.22 -23.24 20.13
C ASP A 81 -7.30 -24.06 19.45
N GLN A 82 -8.03 -24.81 20.27
CA GLN A 82 -9.10 -25.69 19.84
C GLN A 82 -10.41 -24.89 19.79
N VAL A 83 -10.93 -24.72 18.58
CA VAL A 83 -12.16 -23.98 18.31
C VAL A 83 -13.27 -24.97 18.01
N GLU A 84 -14.30 -24.98 18.84
CA GLU A 84 -15.52 -25.76 18.63
C GLU A 84 -16.44 -25.06 17.62
N ILE A 85 -16.98 -25.82 16.69
CA ILE A 85 -17.90 -25.33 15.66
C ILE A 85 -19.29 -25.18 16.28
N THR A 86 -19.89 -24.00 16.07
CA THR A 86 -21.21 -23.66 16.62
C THR A 86 -22.33 -23.95 15.62
N PRO A 87 -23.59 -24.04 16.09
CA PRO A 87 -24.76 -24.15 15.19
C PRO A 87 -24.85 -23.02 14.16
N LEU A 88 -24.42 -21.80 14.53
CA LEU A 88 -24.42 -20.67 13.61
C LEU A 88 -23.39 -20.89 12.49
N ALA A 89 -22.18 -21.35 12.83
CA ALA A 89 -21.15 -21.67 11.85
C ALA A 89 -21.58 -22.79 10.90
N GLU A 90 -22.22 -23.84 11.40
CA GLU A 90 -22.77 -24.93 10.58
C GLU A 90 -23.90 -24.46 9.66
N SER A 91 -24.75 -23.53 10.11
CA SER A 91 -25.89 -23.00 9.35
C SER A 91 -25.52 -22.13 8.15
N MET A 92 -24.22 -21.82 7.97
CA MET A 92 -23.78 -20.96 6.88
C MET A 92 -24.15 -21.57 5.51
N GLY A 93 -24.20 -20.73 4.47
CA GLY A 93 -24.27 -21.16 3.07
C GLY A 93 -23.05 -20.68 2.28
N GLY A 94 -23.02 -20.92 0.96
CA GLY A 94 -21.96 -20.43 0.06
C GLY A 94 -20.73 -21.34 0.02
N SER A 95 -19.52 -20.77 0.05
CA SER A 95 -18.27 -21.55 0.14
C SER A 95 -18.05 -22.04 1.57
N GLN A 96 -17.84 -23.33 1.76
CA GLN A 96 -17.80 -23.97 3.10
C GLN A 96 -17.05 -25.31 3.06
N LEU A 97 -16.71 -25.80 4.24
CA LEU A 97 -16.17 -27.16 4.45
C LEU A 97 -17.22 -28.12 5.03
N TRP A 98 -18.44 -27.64 5.28
CA TRP A 98 -19.53 -28.41 5.90
C TRP A 98 -19.16 -28.88 7.30
N LEU A 99 -18.57 -27.97 8.08
CA LEU A 99 -18.17 -28.25 9.46
C LEU A 99 -19.42 -28.45 10.32
N SER A 100 -19.44 -29.51 11.13
CA SER A 100 -20.59 -29.85 11.96
C SER A 100 -20.48 -29.31 13.38
N THR A 101 -21.61 -28.95 13.99
CA THR A 101 -21.65 -28.50 15.39
C THR A 101 -20.97 -29.51 16.33
N GLY A 102 -20.14 -29.01 17.24
CA GLY A 102 -19.39 -29.83 18.19
C GLY A 102 -18.10 -30.42 17.63
N GLU A 103 -17.84 -30.33 16.32
CA GLU A 103 -16.50 -30.61 15.81
C GLU A 103 -15.48 -29.59 16.33
N ILE A 104 -14.24 -30.01 16.47
CA ILE A 104 -13.15 -29.19 17.01
C ILE A 104 -12.02 -29.10 15.98
N PHE A 105 -11.58 -27.88 15.70
CA PHE A 105 -10.48 -27.60 14.80
C PHE A 105 -9.47 -26.66 15.45
N SER A 106 -8.19 -26.79 15.10
CA SER A 106 -7.20 -25.78 15.48
C SER A 106 -7.50 -24.44 14.78
N LEU A 107 -7.25 -23.32 15.47
CA LEU A 107 -7.38 -21.97 14.90
C LEU A 107 -6.60 -21.84 13.58
N LYS A 108 -5.37 -22.39 13.51
CA LYS A 108 -4.59 -22.46 12.26
C LYS A 108 -5.32 -23.20 11.13
N GLY A 109 -6.00 -24.30 11.45
CA GLY A 109 -6.81 -25.04 10.48
C GLY A 109 -7.94 -24.19 9.91
N LEU A 110 -8.65 -23.46 10.78
CA LEU A 110 -9.72 -22.56 10.37
C LEU A 110 -9.20 -21.35 9.58
N ILE A 111 -8.06 -20.76 9.96
CA ILE A 111 -7.41 -19.69 9.16
C ILE A 111 -7.11 -20.18 7.74
N LYS A 112 -6.56 -21.39 7.60
CA LYS A 112 -6.32 -22.01 6.28
C LYS A 112 -7.62 -22.23 5.51
N ALA A 113 -8.69 -22.68 6.18
CA ALA A 113 -10.02 -22.84 5.57
C ALA A 113 -10.61 -21.50 5.07
N ILE A 114 -10.39 -20.40 5.79
CA ILE A 114 -10.81 -19.06 5.38
C ILE A 114 -9.99 -18.56 4.18
N LEU A 115 -8.69 -18.84 4.14
CA LEU A 115 -7.78 -18.39 3.08
C LEU A 115 -7.95 -19.16 1.77
N ILE A 116 -7.96 -20.49 1.84
CA ILE A 116 -7.77 -21.36 0.68
C ILE A 116 -9.13 -21.58 -0.03
N PRO A 117 -10.09 -22.32 0.55
CA PRO A 117 -11.40 -22.53 -0.05
C PRO A 117 -12.40 -21.41 0.28
N SER A 118 -12.02 -20.37 1.03
CA SER A 118 -12.91 -19.25 1.38
C SER A 118 -14.12 -19.64 2.26
N ALA A 119 -13.93 -20.59 3.17
CA ALA A 119 -14.99 -21.22 3.94
C ALA A 119 -15.70 -20.23 4.90
N ASN A 120 -17.03 -20.15 4.80
CA ASN A 120 -17.90 -19.24 5.57
C ASN A 120 -18.14 -19.74 6.99
N ASP A 121 -18.39 -21.04 7.13
CA ASP A 121 -18.48 -21.77 8.40
C ASP A 121 -17.23 -21.51 9.27
N ALA A 122 -16.03 -21.67 8.69
CA ALA A 122 -14.77 -21.37 9.39
C ALA A 122 -14.65 -19.88 9.77
N ALA A 123 -15.07 -18.95 8.91
CA ALA A 123 -15.01 -17.51 9.18
C ALA A 123 -15.93 -17.12 10.35
N VAL A 124 -17.13 -17.70 10.44
CA VAL A 124 -18.06 -17.46 11.56
C VAL A 124 -17.56 -18.10 12.84
N ALA A 125 -17.05 -19.34 12.79
CA ALA A 125 -16.47 -20.00 13.97
C ALA A 125 -15.30 -19.18 14.55
N VAL A 126 -14.39 -18.70 13.71
CA VAL A 126 -13.28 -17.85 14.14
C VAL A 126 -13.77 -16.50 14.69
N ALA A 127 -14.78 -15.90 14.05
CA ALA A 127 -15.36 -14.65 14.53
C ALA A 127 -15.98 -14.79 15.93
N GLN A 128 -16.75 -15.86 16.17
CA GLN A 128 -17.32 -16.15 17.48
C GLN A 128 -16.25 -16.49 18.52
N TYR A 129 -15.22 -17.25 18.13
CA TYR A 129 -14.10 -17.58 19.02
C TYR A 129 -13.36 -16.33 19.52
N ILE A 130 -13.08 -15.38 18.63
CA ILE A 130 -12.34 -14.15 18.97
C ILE A 130 -13.23 -13.09 19.61
N GLY A 131 -14.42 -12.86 19.06
CA GLY A 131 -15.32 -11.79 19.50
C GLY A 131 -16.27 -12.20 20.63
N GLY A 132 -16.32 -13.49 20.99
CA GLY A 132 -17.36 -14.09 21.82
C GLY A 132 -18.69 -14.28 21.09
N THR A 133 -19.06 -13.33 20.21
CA THR A 133 -20.23 -13.39 19.32
C THR A 133 -19.89 -12.84 17.94
N GLU A 134 -20.67 -13.19 16.92
CA GLU A 134 -20.51 -12.62 15.58
C GLU A 134 -20.71 -11.09 15.60
N GLN A 135 -21.70 -10.61 16.35
CA GLN A 135 -22.01 -9.18 16.45
C GLN A 135 -20.85 -8.38 17.05
N ASN A 136 -20.22 -8.90 18.11
CA ASN A 136 -19.04 -8.27 18.71
C ASN A 136 -17.87 -8.27 17.73
N PHE A 137 -17.65 -9.36 17.00
CA PHE A 137 -16.60 -9.42 15.99
C PHE A 137 -16.84 -8.40 14.86
N VAL A 138 -18.08 -8.23 14.39
CA VAL A 138 -18.44 -7.20 13.40
C VAL A 138 -18.17 -5.78 13.94
N GLN A 139 -18.42 -5.53 15.22
CA GLN A 139 -18.04 -4.26 15.85
C GLN A 139 -16.52 -4.05 15.81
N MET A 140 -15.72 -5.10 16.12
CA MET A 140 -14.26 -5.05 16.01
C MET A 140 -13.80 -4.78 14.56
N MET A 141 -14.43 -5.40 13.57
CA MET A 141 -14.14 -5.15 12.14
C MET A 141 -14.33 -3.67 11.78
N ASN A 142 -15.45 -3.08 12.21
CA ASN A 142 -15.75 -1.67 11.94
C ASN A 142 -14.87 -0.70 12.76
N GLN A 143 -14.48 -1.08 13.99
CA GLN A 143 -13.49 -0.32 14.76
C GLN A 143 -12.13 -0.33 14.08
N LYS A 144 -11.67 -1.48 13.59
CA LYS A 144 -10.43 -1.61 12.83
C LYS A 144 -10.47 -0.81 11.53
N ALA A 145 -11.61 -0.84 10.82
CA ALA A 145 -11.80 -0.01 9.63
C ALA A 145 -11.59 1.49 9.93
N LYS A 146 -12.14 1.99 11.05
CA LYS A 146 -11.91 3.37 11.51
C LYS A 146 -10.44 3.63 11.86
N GLN A 147 -9.79 2.71 12.57
CA GLN A 147 -8.37 2.83 12.95
C GLN A 147 -7.44 2.91 11.73
N LEU A 148 -7.74 2.14 10.67
CA LEU A 148 -7.00 2.15 9.40
C LEU A 148 -7.39 3.33 8.50
N GLY A 149 -8.37 4.15 8.89
CA GLY A 149 -8.85 5.27 8.09
C GLY A 149 -9.57 4.85 6.80
N LEU A 150 -10.24 3.68 6.81
CA LEU A 150 -11.04 3.19 5.68
C LEU A 150 -12.34 3.99 5.62
N LYS A 151 -12.47 4.85 4.61
CA LYS A 151 -13.57 5.82 4.52
C LYS A 151 -14.81 5.28 3.81
N ASN A 152 -14.65 4.23 3.03
CA ASN A 152 -15.65 3.66 2.14
C ASN A 152 -15.81 2.17 2.45
N THR A 153 -15.89 1.82 3.73
CA THR A 153 -15.99 0.43 4.21
C THR A 153 -16.90 0.34 5.43
N HIS A 154 -17.84 -0.60 5.38
CA HIS A 154 -18.68 -1.00 6.50
C HIS A 154 -19.00 -2.49 6.41
N PHE A 155 -18.80 -3.20 7.51
CA PHE A 155 -19.02 -4.64 7.61
C PHE A 155 -20.31 -4.94 8.38
N MET A 156 -21.07 -5.89 7.87
CA MET A 156 -22.28 -6.42 8.52
C MET A 156 -22.12 -7.86 9.02
N ASN A 157 -21.09 -8.57 8.58
CA ASN A 157 -20.79 -9.96 8.92
C ASN A 157 -19.30 -10.26 8.60
N PRO A 158 -18.71 -11.38 9.09
CA PRO A 158 -17.30 -11.71 8.87
C PRO A 158 -17.04 -12.44 7.53
N THR A 159 -18.09 -12.74 6.76
CA THR A 159 -17.99 -13.63 5.59
C THR A 159 -18.02 -12.87 4.27
N GLY A 160 -18.72 -11.74 4.22
CA GLY A 160 -19.05 -11.02 3.00
C GLY A 160 -20.30 -11.53 2.28
N LEU A 161 -21.12 -12.37 2.92
CA LEU A 161 -22.43 -12.73 2.37
C LEU A 161 -23.34 -11.49 2.28
N PRO A 162 -24.20 -11.40 1.24
CA PRO A 162 -25.16 -10.31 1.12
C PRO A 162 -26.07 -10.23 2.34
N VAL A 163 -26.41 -9.00 2.75
CA VAL A 163 -27.31 -8.73 3.87
C VAL A 163 -28.58 -8.06 3.35
N ALA A 164 -29.74 -8.57 3.76
CA ALA A 164 -31.02 -7.97 3.41
C ALA A 164 -31.06 -6.53 3.93
N GLY A 165 -31.44 -5.58 3.06
CA GLY A 165 -31.41 -4.14 3.39
C GLY A 165 -30.05 -3.46 3.17
N GLY A 166 -29.02 -4.19 2.75
CA GLY A 166 -27.71 -3.64 2.39
C GLY A 166 -26.80 -3.34 3.58
N GLY A 167 -25.94 -2.32 3.43
CA GLY A 167 -25.02 -1.88 4.47
C GLY A 167 -23.68 -2.63 4.54
N HIS A 168 -23.44 -3.65 3.72
CA HIS A 168 -22.15 -4.34 3.65
C HIS A 168 -21.38 -3.91 2.39
N TYR A 169 -20.37 -3.06 2.54
CA TYR A 169 -19.63 -2.51 1.39
C TYR A 169 -18.16 -2.25 1.71
N SER A 170 -17.33 -2.19 0.68
CA SER A 170 -15.96 -1.68 0.76
C SER A 170 -15.57 -1.02 -0.57
N SER A 171 -14.32 -0.55 -0.68
CA SER A 171 -13.75 0.00 -1.92
C SER A 171 -12.41 -0.64 -2.23
N ALA A 172 -11.99 -0.62 -3.50
CA ALA A 172 -10.72 -1.22 -3.90
C ALA A 172 -9.52 -0.60 -3.17
N ARG A 173 -9.58 0.72 -2.88
CA ARG A 173 -8.56 1.41 -2.09
C ARG A 173 -8.51 0.91 -0.65
N ASP A 174 -9.66 0.84 0.01
CA ASP A 174 -9.72 0.45 1.41
C ASP A 174 -9.30 -1.01 1.61
N ILE A 175 -9.72 -1.89 0.70
CA ILE A 175 -9.23 -3.28 0.67
C ILE A 175 -7.72 -3.33 0.47
N ALA A 176 -7.15 -2.52 -0.44
CA ALA A 176 -5.70 -2.50 -0.62
C ALA A 176 -4.95 -2.05 0.66
N VAL A 177 -5.53 -1.12 1.44
CA VAL A 177 -4.99 -0.72 2.74
C VAL A 177 -5.07 -1.87 3.75
N MET A 178 -6.22 -2.54 3.87
CA MET A 178 -6.38 -3.72 4.74
C MET A 178 -5.39 -4.83 4.40
N VAL A 179 -5.25 -5.14 3.11
CA VAL A 179 -4.33 -6.16 2.62
C VAL A 179 -2.88 -5.79 2.92
N ARG A 180 -2.52 -4.52 2.72
CA ARG A 180 -1.18 -4.03 3.06
C ARG A 180 -0.88 -4.21 4.55
N GLU A 181 -1.82 -3.84 5.41
CA GLU A 181 -1.69 -4.02 6.86
C GLU A 181 -1.45 -5.50 7.18
N LEU A 182 -2.33 -6.36 6.67
CA LEU A 182 -2.26 -7.80 6.88
C LEU A 182 -0.93 -8.41 6.43
N ILE A 183 -0.48 -8.16 5.21
CA ILE A 183 0.72 -8.84 4.69
C ILE A 183 2.03 -8.20 5.13
N THR A 184 2.01 -6.95 5.61
CA THR A 184 3.21 -6.27 6.13
C THR A 184 3.49 -6.67 7.57
N ASN A 185 2.45 -6.75 8.40
CA ASN A 185 2.58 -7.04 9.82
C ASN A 185 2.40 -8.54 10.13
N HIS A 186 1.62 -9.26 9.33
CA HIS A 186 1.27 -10.67 9.57
C HIS A 186 1.65 -11.56 8.37
N SER A 187 2.87 -11.37 7.86
CA SER A 187 3.35 -12.00 6.61
C SER A 187 3.32 -13.53 6.57
N GLN A 188 3.17 -14.21 7.71
CA GLN A 188 3.01 -15.67 7.77
C GLN A 188 1.82 -16.18 6.96
N ILE A 189 0.79 -15.33 6.78
CA ILE A 189 -0.41 -15.68 6.03
C ILE A 189 -0.10 -16.04 4.57
N LEU A 190 0.92 -15.41 3.99
CA LEU A 190 1.37 -15.65 2.62
C LEU A 190 1.94 -17.07 2.45
N LYS A 191 2.47 -17.68 3.51
CA LYS A 191 2.93 -19.08 3.47
C LYS A 191 1.77 -20.07 3.30
N TRP A 192 0.55 -19.67 3.69
CA TRP A 192 -0.64 -20.51 3.55
C TRP A 192 -1.38 -20.22 2.25
N SER A 193 -1.50 -18.95 1.85
CA SER A 193 -2.21 -18.56 0.62
C SER A 193 -1.50 -18.90 -0.69
N ASP A 194 -0.20 -19.22 -0.64
CA ASP A 194 0.57 -19.70 -1.80
C ASP A 194 0.27 -21.16 -2.19
N ASN A 195 -0.51 -21.89 -1.38
CA ASN A 195 -0.81 -23.30 -1.65
C ASN A 195 -2.06 -23.43 -2.55
N ARG A 196 -1.94 -24.16 -3.67
CA ARG A 196 -3.10 -24.58 -4.47
C ARG A 196 -3.94 -25.64 -3.75
N VAL A 197 -3.27 -26.51 -3.00
CA VAL A 197 -3.89 -27.58 -2.21
C VAL A 197 -3.20 -27.62 -0.86
N ASP A 198 -3.98 -27.78 0.21
CA ASP A 198 -3.48 -28.02 1.56
C ASP A 198 -4.41 -29.03 2.26
N LYS A 199 -4.10 -29.42 3.49
CA LYS A 199 -4.96 -30.29 4.30
C LYS A 199 -5.00 -29.82 5.75
N ILE A 200 -6.15 -30.02 6.38
CA ILE A 200 -6.37 -29.79 7.81
C ILE A 200 -6.88 -31.08 8.47
N LYS A 201 -7.28 -31.02 9.75
CA LYS A 201 -7.78 -32.18 10.52
C LYS A 201 -6.80 -33.37 10.45
N ASN A 202 -5.54 -33.13 10.81
CA ASN A 202 -4.44 -34.09 10.74
C ASN A 202 -4.24 -34.73 9.35
N GLY A 203 -4.52 -33.97 8.29
CA GLY A 203 -4.31 -34.42 6.90
C GLY A 203 -5.50 -35.15 6.27
N THR A 204 -6.64 -35.22 6.95
CA THR A 204 -7.83 -35.93 6.45
C THR A 204 -8.77 -35.05 5.64
N LEU A 205 -8.78 -33.73 5.89
CA LEU A 205 -9.70 -32.81 5.21
C LEU A 205 -8.92 -31.94 4.20
N PRO A 206 -9.08 -32.15 2.88
CA PRO A 206 -8.39 -31.37 1.87
C PRO A 206 -8.99 -29.98 1.69
N LEU A 207 -8.13 -29.02 1.36
CA LEU A 207 -8.45 -27.64 1.03
C LEU A 207 -7.99 -27.33 -0.39
N TYR A 208 -8.85 -26.73 -1.19
CA TYR A 208 -8.56 -26.32 -2.57
C TYR A 208 -8.67 -24.82 -2.71
N THR A 209 -7.66 -24.20 -3.30
CA THR A 209 -7.66 -22.74 -3.46
C THR A 209 -8.75 -22.30 -4.41
N THR A 210 -9.39 -21.19 -4.09
CA THR A 210 -10.27 -20.45 -5.02
C THR A 210 -9.49 -19.44 -5.87
N ASN A 211 -8.19 -19.28 -5.63
CA ASN A 211 -7.36 -18.25 -6.26
C ASN A 211 -6.50 -18.84 -7.38
N ASP A 212 -7.01 -18.86 -8.60
CA ASP A 212 -6.28 -19.35 -9.77
C ASP A 212 -5.09 -18.48 -10.19
N LEU A 213 -4.93 -17.27 -9.63
CA LEU A 213 -3.69 -16.51 -9.80
C LEU A 213 -2.47 -17.30 -9.31
N ILE A 214 -2.65 -18.15 -8.29
CA ILE A 214 -1.62 -19.04 -7.75
C ILE A 214 -1.31 -20.13 -8.77
N GLY A 215 -0.07 -20.18 -9.25
CA GLY A 215 0.36 -21.08 -10.32
C GLY A 215 0.12 -20.53 -11.74
N HIS A 216 -0.80 -19.58 -11.92
CA HIS A 216 -0.95 -18.88 -13.20
C HIS A 216 0.05 -17.71 -13.36
N TYR A 217 0.27 -16.92 -12.30
CA TYR A 217 1.13 -15.74 -12.37
C TYR A 217 2.46 -15.92 -11.60
N PRO A 218 3.64 -15.79 -12.25
CA PRO A 218 4.92 -15.97 -11.58
C PRO A 218 5.14 -14.98 -10.43
N GLY A 219 5.37 -15.55 -9.24
CA GLY A 219 5.59 -14.82 -7.99
C GLY A 219 4.32 -14.38 -7.27
N ALA A 220 3.13 -14.80 -7.73
CA ALA A 220 1.88 -14.63 -6.98
C ALA A 220 1.84 -15.59 -5.79
N ASP A 221 1.41 -15.08 -4.63
CA ASP A 221 1.36 -15.82 -3.36
C ASP A 221 0.12 -15.49 -2.52
N GLY A 222 -0.88 -14.85 -3.14
CA GLY A 222 -2.14 -14.56 -2.49
C GLY A 222 -3.07 -13.66 -3.32
N LEU A 223 -4.18 -13.20 -2.74
CA LEU A 223 -4.59 -13.47 -1.36
C LEU A 223 -6.03 -13.97 -1.27
N LYS A 224 -7.00 -13.28 -1.88
CA LYS A 224 -8.41 -13.58 -1.62
C LYS A 224 -9.31 -13.28 -2.81
N THR A 225 -10.17 -14.23 -3.13
CA THR A 225 -11.23 -14.11 -4.13
C THR A 225 -12.57 -13.75 -3.48
N GLY A 226 -13.49 -13.20 -4.27
CA GLY A 226 -14.88 -13.00 -3.89
C GLY A 226 -15.80 -13.03 -5.09
N TRP A 227 -17.00 -13.57 -4.89
CA TRP A 227 -18.05 -13.50 -5.89
C TRP A 227 -19.42 -13.57 -5.22
N THR A 228 -20.32 -12.74 -5.71
CA THR A 228 -21.78 -12.85 -5.58
C THR A 228 -22.39 -12.27 -6.86
N PRO A 229 -23.66 -12.55 -7.18
CA PRO A 229 -24.33 -11.92 -8.31
C PRO A 229 -24.27 -10.38 -8.28
N GLU A 230 -24.33 -9.79 -7.08
CA GLU A 230 -24.29 -8.33 -6.91
C GLU A 230 -22.86 -7.75 -7.04
N ALA A 231 -21.87 -8.41 -6.43
CA ALA A 231 -20.48 -7.97 -6.44
C ALA A 231 -19.84 -8.12 -7.83
N GLY A 232 -20.22 -9.16 -8.58
CA GLY A 232 -19.42 -9.69 -9.68
C GLY A 232 -18.17 -10.43 -9.16
N TYR A 233 -17.22 -10.71 -10.04
CA TYR A 233 -16.00 -11.43 -9.70
C TYR A 233 -14.91 -10.48 -9.21
N CYS A 234 -14.46 -10.69 -7.98
CA CYS A 234 -13.44 -9.89 -7.29
C CYS A 234 -12.18 -10.72 -7.01
N LEU A 235 -11.02 -10.09 -7.10
CA LEU A 235 -9.73 -10.67 -6.74
C LEU A 235 -8.82 -9.65 -6.06
N VAL A 236 -8.34 -10.03 -4.88
CA VAL A 236 -7.18 -9.42 -4.23
C VAL A 236 -5.97 -10.28 -4.57
N GLY A 237 -5.09 -9.76 -5.44
CA GLY A 237 -3.84 -10.41 -5.82
C GLY A 237 -2.63 -9.80 -5.12
N THR A 238 -1.63 -10.62 -4.80
CA THR A 238 -0.31 -10.15 -4.37
C THR A 238 0.78 -10.94 -5.09
N ALA A 239 1.83 -10.25 -5.51
CA ALA A 239 2.99 -10.89 -6.11
C ALA A 239 4.30 -10.21 -5.72
N LYS A 240 5.38 -10.98 -5.63
CA LYS A 240 6.73 -10.50 -5.32
C LYS A 240 7.71 -10.87 -6.44
N ARG A 241 8.41 -9.87 -6.97
CA ARG A 241 9.51 -10.04 -7.95
C ARG A 241 10.68 -9.14 -7.59
N ASN A 242 11.91 -9.66 -7.62
CA ASN A 242 13.14 -8.91 -7.35
C ASN A 242 13.09 -8.08 -6.04
N GLY A 243 12.54 -8.68 -4.98
CA GLY A 243 12.42 -8.04 -3.66
C GLY A 243 11.32 -6.95 -3.56
N ARG A 244 10.56 -6.69 -4.62
CA ARG A 244 9.43 -5.75 -4.63
C ARG A 244 8.11 -6.51 -4.62
N ARG A 245 7.18 -6.11 -3.76
CA ARG A 245 5.84 -6.69 -3.65
C ARG A 245 4.78 -5.69 -4.11
N LEU A 246 3.86 -6.15 -4.94
CA LEU A 246 2.69 -5.40 -5.38
C LEU A 246 1.42 -6.04 -4.84
N ILE A 247 0.43 -5.20 -4.57
CA ILE A 247 -0.92 -5.58 -4.17
C ILE A 247 -1.86 -5.06 -5.25
N THR A 248 -2.79 -5.90 -5.68
CA THR A 248 -3.87 -5.58 -6.62
C THR A 248 -5.20 -5.87 -5.97
N VAL A 249 -6.17 -5.00 -6.20
CA VAL A 249 -7.57 -5.24 -5.86
C VAL A 249 -8.38 -4.94 -7.10
N VAL A 250 -9.03 -5.96 -7.64
CA VAL A 250 -9.93 -5.87 -8.79
C VAL A 250 -11.31 -6.30 -8.33
N MET A 251 -12.32 -5.45 -8.56
CA MET A 251 -13.69 -5.68 -8.10
C MET A 251 -14.69 -5.61 -9.24
N GLY A 252 -15.57 -6.61 -9.31
CA GLY A 252 -16.70 -6.65 -10.23
C GLY A 252 -16.28 -6.79 -11.69
N THR A 253 -15.53 -7.83 -12.00
CA THR A 253 -15.37 -8.33 -13.39
C THR A 253 -16.52 -9.29 -13.73
N ASP A 254 -16.67 -9.60 -15.02
CA ASP A 254 -17.81 -10.37 -15.55
C ASP A 254 -17.62 -11.89 -15.46
N SER A 255 -16.40 -12.38 -15.24
CA SER A 255 -16.10 -13.82 -15.13
C SER A 255 -14.93 -14.12 -14.19
N GLU A 256 -14.80 -15.39 -13.81
CA GLU A 256 -13.67 -15.89 -13.01
C GLU A 256 -12.32 -15.78 -13.74
N GLU A 257 -12.31 -16.03 -15.05
CA GLU A 257 -11.13 -15.84 -15.89
C GLU A 257 -10.76 -14.35 -15.96
N ALA A 258 -11.75 -13.47 -16.19
CA ALA A 258 -11.53 -12.04 -16.30
C ALA A 258 -10.91 -11.44 -15.02
N ARG A 259 -11.33 -11.84 -13.81
CA ARG A 259 -10.68 -11.32 -12.57
C ARG A 259 -9.19 -11.69 -12.50
N VAL A 260 -8.80 -12.86 -13.00
CA VAL A 260 -7.41 -13.35 -12.98
C VAL A 260 -6.59 -12.59 -14.02
N ASP A 261 -7.08 -12.51 -15.25
CA ASP A 261 -6.40 -11.81 -16.36
C ASP A 261 -6.17 -10.33 -16.04
N GLU A 262 -7.23 -9.62 -15.61
CA GLU A 262 -7.15 -8.19 -15.29
C GLU A 262 -6.20 -7.91 -14.10
N THR A 263 -6.13 -8.86 -13.16
CA THR A 263 -5.19 -8.82 -12.03
C THR A 263 -3.75 -9.06 -12.51
N ALA A 264 -3.53 -10.07 -13.33
CA ALA A 264 -2.23 -10.39 -13.92
C ALA A 264 -1.70 -9.21 -14.76
N ASP A 265 -2.56 -8.58 -15.54
CA ASP A 265 -2.25 -7.40 -16.33
C ASP A 265 -1.86 -6.21 -15.46
N LEU A 266 -2.60 -5.93 -14.37
CA LEU A 266 -2.22 -4.89 -13.40
C LEU A 266 -0.86 -5.15 -12.77
N LEU A 267 -0.57 -6.39 -12.38
CA LEU A 267 0.73 -6.76 -11.84
C LEU A 267 1.84 -6.57 -12.89
N ASN A 268 1.60 -7.00 -14.13
CA ASN A 268 2.52 -6.81 -15.24
C ASN A 268 2.79 -5.32 -15.49
N TYR A 269 1.75 -4.49 -15.53
CA TYR A 269 1.87 -3.03 -15.63
C TYR A 269 2.72 -2.48 -14.48
N GLY A 270 2.46 -2.88 -13.23
CA GLY A 270 3.19 -2.42 -12.06
C GLY A 270 4.69 -2.74 -12.07
N PHE A 271 5.04 -3.97 -12.43
CA PHE A 271 6.43 -4.41 -12.50
C PHE A 271 7.16 -3.83 -13.73
N ARG A 272 6.46 -3.63 -14.85
CA ARG A 272 7.06 -3.09 -16.08
C ARG A 272 7.20 -1.57 -16.03
N ALA A 273 6.14 -0.86 -15.64
CA ALA A 273 6.07 0.60 -15.76
C ALA A 273 6.73 1.33 -14.59
N PHE A 274 6.87 0.71 -13.42
CA PHE A 274 7.41 1.37 -12.23
C PHE A 274 8.69 0.72 -11.74
N HIS A 275 9.57 1.53 -11.15
CA HIS A 275 10.81 1.05 -10.55
C HIS A 275 11.19 1.90 -9.35
N LYS A 276 11.94 1.29 -8.42
CA LYS A 276 12.46 1.97 -7.23
C LYS A 276 13.71 2.76 -7.63
N VAL A 277 13.68 4.06 -7.41
CA VAL A 277 14.81 4.97 -7.67
C VAL A 277 15.28 5.58 -6.36
N ARG A 278 16.59 5.50 -6.12
CA ARG A 278 17.22 6.21 -5.02
C ARG A 278 17.39 7.68 -5.41
N LEU A 279 16.71 8.57 -4.69
CA LEU A 279 16.79 10.01 -4.95
C LEU A 279 17.98 10.65 -4.24
N ILE A 280 18.30 10.18 -3.03
CA ILE A 280 19.44 10.66 -2.24
C ILE A 280 19.91 9.60 -1.24
N ASN A 281 21.21 9.58 -0.95
CA ASN A 281 21.83 8.76 0.12
C ASN A 281 21.75 9.47 1.47
N SER A 282 22.04 8.76 2.56
CA SER A 282 22.29 9.41 3.86
C SER A 282 23.65 10.12 3.84
N LYS A 283 23.83 11.10 4.73
CA LYS A 283 25.06 11.89 4.91
C LYS A 283 25.53 12.64 3.65
N VAL A 284 24.62 12.94 2.72
CA VAL A 284 24.92 13.82 1.59
C VAL A 284 24.92 15.25 2.09
N LYS A 285 26.06 15.93 1.97
CA LYS A 285 26.21 17.36 2.31
C LYS A 285 25.36 18.20 1.35
N ILE A 286 24.49 19.05 1.90
CA ILE A 286 23.55 19.86 1.12
C ILE A 286 24.01 21.31 1.04
N LYS A 287 24.18 21.97 2.18
CA LYS A 287 24.55 23.39 2.25
C LYS A 287 25.19 23.71 3.61
N LYS A 288 25.96 24.80 3.67
CA LYS A 288 26.39 25.42 4.92
C LYS A 288 25.35 26.45 5.39
N LEU A 289 24.98 26.41 6.66
CA LEU A 289 24.09 27.38 7.29
C LEU A 289 24.86 28.27 8.25
N PRO A 290 24.54 29.58 8.30
CA PRO A 290 25.12 30.47 9.31
C PRO A 290 24.66 30.06 10.71
N VAL A 291 25.54 30.21 11.69
CA VAL A 291 25.26 29.96 13.11
C VAL A 291 25.58 31.21 13.91
N ASN A 292 24.53 31.81 14.46
CA ASN A 292 24.62 32.99 15.31
C ASN A 292 25.26 32.63 16.64
N GLN A 293 26.14 33.51 17.12
CA GLN A 293 26.85 33.39 18.39
C GLN A 293 27.66 32.09 18.56
N GLY A 294 27.94 31.37 17.46
CA GLY A 294 28.74 30.15 17.47
C GLY A 294 30.24 30.45 17.50
N LYS A 295 31.01 29.54 18.14
CA LYS A 295 32.48 29.53 18.01
C LYS A 295 32.89 29.48 16.54
N GLU A 296 32.17 28.67 15.76
CA GLU A 296 32.20 28.67 14.31
C GLU A 296 30.95 29.37 13.74
N LEU A 297 31.13 30.12 12.64
CA LEU A 297 30.08 30.92 12.03
C LEU A 297 29.17 30.13 11.08
N THR A 298 29.55 28.91 10.71
CA THR A 298 28.72 28.07 9.85
C THR A 298 28.77 26.60 10.25
N VAL A 299 27.67 25.89 10.01
CA VAL A 299 27.58 24.43 10.13
C VAL A 299 27.20 23.83 8.78
N THR A 300 27.83 22.71 8.41
CA THR A 300 27.38 21.95 7.24
C THR A 300 26.16 21.14 7.62
N VAL A 301 25.20 21.08 6.72
CA VAL A 301 23.97 20.31 6.87
C VAL A 301 23.98 19.17 5.87
N GLU A 302 23.62 17.99 6.33
CA GLU A 302 23.55 16.76 5.56
C GLU A 302 22.19 16.07 5.70
N THR A 303 21.87 15.17 4.78
CA THR A 303 20.68 14.32 4.87
C THR A 303 20.82 13.28 5.98
N ALA A 304 19.83 13.17 6.86
CA ALA A 304 19.83 12.16 7.92
C ALA A 304 19.75 10.74 7.36
N ASN A 305 18.87 10.52 6.39
CA ASN A 305 18.51 9.20 5.87
C ASN A 305 18.59 9.17 4.33
N LYS A 306 18.72 7.95 3.78
CA LYS A 306 18.53 7.72 2.35
C LYS A 306 17.03 7.78 2.01
N LEU A 307 16.69 8.27 0.82
CA LEU A 307 15.32 8.23 0.29
C LEU A 307 15.30 7.49 -1.04
N SER A 308 14.39 6.54 -1.15
CA SER A 308 14.06 5.85 -2.39
C SER A 308 12.55 5.92 -2.61
N VAL A 309 12.14 6.24 -3.83
CA VAL A 309 10.74 6.36 -4.21
C VAL A 309 10.44 5.45 -5.38
N ILE A 310 9.16 5.22 -5.64
CA ILE A 310 8.72 4.47 -6.80
C ILE A 310 8.16 5.45 -7.82
N ILE A 311 8.73 5.42 -9.01
CA ILE A 311 8.34 6.29 -10.11
C ILE A 311 8.13 5.48 -11.38
N LYS A 312 7.28 6.04 -12.25
CA LYS A 312 7.12 5.53 -13.62
C LYS A 312 8.46 5.63 -14.36
N LYS A 313 8.80 4.62 -15.16
CA LYS A 313 9.99 4.65 -16.01
C LYS A 313 9.96 5.90 -16.90
N GLY A 314 11.12 6.55 -17.04
CA GLY A 314 11.26 7.79 -17.80
C GLY A 314 10.87 9.07 -17.06
N SER A 315 10.22 9.01 -15.89
CA SER A 315 9.74 10.23 -15.20
C SER A 315 10.72 10.83 -14.19
N LYS A 316 11.95 10.31 -14.09
CA LYS A 316 12.98 10.78 -13.13
C LYS A 316 13.34 12.26 -13.33
N ASN A 317 13.37 12.74 -14.57
CA ASN A 317 13.73 14.12 -14.90
C ASN A 317 12.65 15.14 -14.50
N GLN A 318 11.46 14.68 -14.15
CA GLN A 318 10.35 15.53 -13.70
C GLN A 318 10.40 15.80 -12.18
N ILE A 319 11.36 15.20 -11.47
CA ILE A 319 11.49 15.33 -10.01
C ILE A 319 12.27 16.61 -9.68
N LYS A 320 11.60 17.53 -9.00
CA LYS A 320 12.19 18.75 -8.44
C LYS A 320 12.61 18.53 -7.00
N ARG A 321 13.62 19.27 -6.55
CA ARG A 321 14.11 19.28 -5.15
C ARG A 321 13.84 20.64 -4.54
N LYS A 322 13.20 20.67 -3.38
CA LYS A 322 12.95 21.89 -2.61
C LYS A 322 13.58 21.75 -1.22
N ILE A 323 14.38 22.74 -0.84
CA ILE A 323 15.02 22.79 0.48
C ILE A 323 14.20 23.72 1.37
N GLU A 324 13.74 23.21 2.50
CA GLU A 324 13.00 23.98 3.51
C GLU A 324 13.82 23.97 4.81
N ILE A 325 14.43 25.10 5.15
CA ILE A 325 15.38 25.22 6.26
C ILE A 325 15.00 26.40 7.16
N SER A 326 15.18 26.23 8.47
CA SER A 326 15.11 27.32 9.44
C SER A 326 16.28 28.29 9.24
N LYS A 327 15.98 29.55 8.89
CA LYS A 327 17.00 30.51 8.42
C LYS A 327 18.01 30.95 9.49
N ASN A 328 17.69 30.81 10.78
CA ASN A 328 18.51 31.33 11.87
C ASN A 328 18.85 30.21 12.87
N LEU A 329 20.06 29.63 12.76
CA LEU A 329 20.57 28.71 13.78
C LEU A 329 21.29 29.52 14.87
N GLN A 330 20.89 29.33 16.12
CA GLN A 330 21.55 29.91 17.29
C GLN A 330 22.45 28.85 17.94
N ALA A 331 23.67 29.22 18.34
CA ALA A 331 24.47 28.36 19.19
C ALA A 331 23.89 28.29 20.63
N PRO A 332 24.02 27.16 21.34
CA PRO A 332 24.72 25.94 20.94
C PRO A 332 23.90 25.08 19.96
N VAL A 333 24.56 24.58 18.92
CA VAL A 333 23.99 23.64 17.94
C VAL A 333 24.53 22.25 18.24
N LYS A 334 23.66 21.24 18.39
CA LYS A 334 24.09 19.85 18.61
C LYS A 334 24.41 19.17 17.28
N LYS A 335 25.30 18.16 17.29
CA LYS A 335 25.48 17.26 16.13
C LYS A 335 24.21 16.45 15.91
N GLY A 336 23.77 16.31 14.66
CA GLY A 336 22.55 15.57 14.32
C GLY A 336 21.25 16.33 14.59
N GLN A 337 21.33 17.60 14.99
CA GLN A 337 20.16 18.45 15.18
C GLN A 337 19.42 18.63 13.85
N VAL A 338 18.11 18.40 13.84
CA VAL A 338 17.26 18.64 12.66
C VAL A 338 17.09 20.14 12.48
N VAL A 339 17.43 20.65 11.29
CA VAL A 339 17.43 22.08 10.95
C VAL A 339 16.58 22.41 9.73
N GLY A 340 15.90 21.40 9.18
CA GLY A 340 15.04 21.54 8.02
C GLY A 340 14.79 20.19 7.35
N ARG A 341 14.30 20.26 6.12
CA ARG A 341 13.95 19.10 5.31
C ARG A 341 14.20 19.35 3.83
N LEU A 342 14.56 18.28 3.12
CA LEU A 342 14.69 18.23 1.67
C LEU A 342 13.48 17.48 1.11
N VAL A 343 12.65 18.19 0.36
CA VAL A 343 11.39 17.70 -0.22
C VAL A 343 11.61 17.38 -1.70
N PHE A 344 11.16 16.20 -2.14
CA PHE A 344 11.16 15.79 -3.54
C PHE A 344 9.75 15.88 -4.10
N LEU A 345 9.58 16.62 -5.19
CA LEU A 345 8.28 16.93 -5.79
C LEU A 345 8.22 16.40 -7.23
N GLN A 346 7.08 15.88 -7.65
CA GLN A 346 6.77 15.58 -9.05
C GLN A 346 5.37 16.08 -9.36
N GLN A 347 5.25 16.97 -10.36
CA GLN A 347 3.98 17.63 -10.71
C GLN A 347 3.27 18.18 -9.46
N ASP A 348 4.03 18.90 -8.62
CA ASP A 348 3.61 19.51 -7.35
C ASP A 348 3.13 18.54 -6.24
N LYS A 349 3.16 17.24 -6.49
CA LYS A 349 2.95 16.20 -5.48
C LYS A 349 4.26 15.85 -4.77
N GLU A 350 4.24 15.86 -3.44
CA GLU A 350 5.35 15.37 -2.62
C GLU A 350 5.52 13.85 -2.81
N LEU A 351 6.70 13.45 -3.30
CA LEU A 351 7.11 12.05 -3.42
C LEU A 351 7.76 11.54 -2.12
N GLY A 352 8.29 12.45 -1.31
CA GLY A 352 8.88 12.13 -0.02
C GLY A 352 9.87 13.21 0.43
N THR A 353 10.23 13.10 1.71
CA THR A 353 11.02 14.12 2.41
C THR A 353 12.13 13.48 3.24
N VAL A 354 13.27 14.17 3.34
CA VAL A 354 14.41 13.77 4.16
C VAL A 354 14.78 14.88 5.13
N ASN A 355 14.90 14.54 6.42
CA ASN A 355 15.39 15.49 7.41
C ASN A 355 16.83 15.91 7.12
N LEU A 356 17.08 17.20 7.29
CA LEU A 356 18.39 17.81 7.17
C LEU A 356 18.96 18.04 8.56
N VAL A 357 20.15 17.50 8.81
CA VAL A 357 20.80 17.48 10.13
C VAL A 357 22.20 18.10 10.10
N THR A 358 22.61 18.67 11.21
CA THR A 358 23.94 19.28 11.38
C THR A 358 25.04 18.22 11.48
N THR A 359 26.15 18.43 10.77
CA THR A 359 27.26 17.45 10.73
C THR A 359 28.07 17.39 12.03
N LYS A 360 28.02 18.45 12.84
CA LYS A 360 28.83 18.60 14.06
C LYS A 360 28.16 19.54 15.07
N GLU A 361 28.68 19.49 16.29
CA GLU A 361 28.32 20.42 17.35
C GLU A 361 29.01 21.78 17.11
N ILE A 362 28.29 22.87 17.36
CA ILE A 362 28.85 24.23 17.46
C ILE A 362 28.50 24.78 18.83
N LYS A 363 29.53 24.91 19.67
CA LYS A 363 29.42 25.56 20.99
C LYS A 363 29.26 27.07 20.82
N GLN A 364 28.67 27.70 21.83
CA GLN A 364 28.58 29.15 21.90
C GLN A 364 30.00 29.75 21.96
N ALA A 365 30.20 30.87 21.26
CA ALA A 365 31.44 31.65 21.36
C ALA A 365 31.57 32.22 22.77
N SER A 366 32.80 32.41 23.25
CA SER A 366 33.05 33.08 24.52
C SER A 366 32.61 34.55 24.44
N TRP A 367 32.28 35.13 25.60
CA TRP A 367 31.83 36.52 25.71
C TRP A 367 32.80 37.51 25.05
N PHE A 368 34.12 37.36 25.27
CA PHE A 368 35.14 38.19 24.64
C PHE A 368 35.09 38.15 23.09
N VAL A 369 34.88 36.96 22.51
CA VAL A 369 34.78 36.80 21.04
C VAL A 369 33.50 37.44 20.51
N LEU A 370 32.41 37.41 21.27
CA LEU A 370 31.17 38.08 20.89
C LEU A 370 31.32 39.61 20.92
N VAL A 371 31.96 40.17 21.96
CA VAL A 371 32.23 41.61 22.08
C VAL A 371 33.16 42.09 20.96
N LEU A 372 34.22 41.35 20.67
CA LEU A 372 35.18 41.71 19.62
C LEU A 372 34.54 41.72 18.23
N ARG A 373 33.67 40.74 17.94
CA ARG A 373 32.89 40.68 16.69
C ARG A 373 31.91 41.86 16.59
N TRP A 374 31.24 42.20 17.68
CA TRP A 374 30.34 43.36 17.73
C TRP A 374 31.09 44.68 17.45
N LEU A 375 32.26 44.88 18.07
CA LEU A 375 33.11 46.06 17.80
C LEU A 375 33.55 46.12 16.33
N GLN A 376 33.90 44.97 15.75
CA GLN A 376 34.32 44.88 14.35
C GLN A 376 33.16 45.21 13.41
N ASP A 377 31.97 44.67 13.66
CA ASP A 377 30.75 44.97 12.89
C ASP A 377 30.32 46.44 13.06
N PHE A 378 30.48 47.02 14.25
CA PHE A 378 30.22 48.44 14.53
C PHE A 378 31.14 49.36 13.72
N VAL A 379 32.45 49.10 13.70
CA VAL A 379 33.42 49.89 12.92
C VAL A 379 33.21 49.74 11.42
N LEU A 380 32.94 48.52 10.93
CA LEU A 380 32.65 48.27 9.52
C LEU A 380 31.31 48.89 9.07
N GLY A 381 30.35 49.04 9.99
CA GLY A 381 29.09 49.73 9.75
C GLY A 381 29.22 51.25 9.60
N PHE A 382 30.31 51.85 10.11
CA PHE A 382 30.63 53.27 9.91
C PHE A 382 31.39 53.54 8.59
N LEU A 383 31.92 52.50 7.94
CA LEU A 383 32.70 52.60 6.70
C LEU A 383 31.89 52.26 5.44
N LYS A 384 30.59 51.96 5.59
CA LYS A 384 29.59 51.86 4.53
C LYS A 384 28.62 53.01 4.65
#